data_AF-A0A960G728-F1
#
_entry.id   AF-A0A960G728-F1
#
_cell.length_a   1.000
_cell.length_b   1.000
_cell.length_c   1.000
_cell.angle_alpha   90.00
_cell.angle_beta   90.00
_cell.angle_gamma   90.00
#
_symmetry.space_group_name_H-M   'P 1'
#
loop_
_entity.id
_entity.type
_entity.pdbx_description
1 polymer ?
#
loop_
_entity_poly.entity_id
_entity_poly.type
_entity_poly.pdbx_seq_one_letter_code
_entity_poly.pdbx_strand_id
1 'polypeptide(L)'
;MTQLPDFATNYATSDPQTTVADKVNELFCLFRENRVTAPPIAIATAYINPAGFALLADELETAPRVRLLLGAEPDEDSVRAITSGDADQDARRDAAIADH
;
A
#
# COMPACT_ATOMS: atom_id res chain seq x y z
N MET A 1 11.00 12.04 -22.62
CA MET A 1 11.58 11.15 -21.59
C MET A 1 10.47 10.81 -20.63
N THR A 2 10.03 9.56 -20.58
CA THR A 2 8.97 9.14 -19.64
C THR A 2 9.60 9.13 -18.27
N GLN A 3 9.36 10.18 -17.48
CA GLN A 3 9.84 10.25 -16.10
C GLN A 3 9.14 9.12 -15.34
N LEU A 4 9.89 8.07 -15.02
CA LEU A 4 9.40 7.01 -14.16
C LEU A 4 8.93 7.64 -12.85
N PRO A 5 7.82 7.16 -12.26
CA PRO A 5 7.41 7.66 -10.96
C PRO A 5 8.53 7.44 -9.95
N ASP A 6 8.82 8.46 -9.14
CA ASP A 6 9.75 8.32 -8.02
C ASP A 6 9.20 7.25 -7.07
N PHE A 7 10.00 6.23 -6.79
CA PHE A 7 9.64 5.15 -5.88
C PHE A 7 10.55 5.19 -4.65
N ALA A 8 9.96 5.05 -3.47
CA ALA A 8 10.68 4.88 -2.23
C ALA A 8 10.70 3.39 -1.85
N THR A 9 11.87 2.87 -1.49
CA THR A 9 12.02 1.50 -0.99
C THR A 9 13.03 1.45 0.15
N ASN A 10 12.71 0.67 1.17
CA ASN A 10 13.62 0.33 2.27
C ASN A 10 14.46 -0.91 1.96
N TYR A 11 14.27 -1.53 0.78
CA TYR A 11 15.09 -2.64 0.35
C TYR A 11 16.41 -2.10 -0.22
N ALA A 12 17.47 -2.15 0.58
CA ALA A 12 18.82 -1.84 0.14
C ALA A 12 19.81 -2.82 0.76
N THR A 13 20.63 -3.49 -0.06
CA THR A 13 21.68 -4.40 0.41
C THR A 13 22.80 -3.67 1.16
N SER A 14 23.00 -2.39 0.87
CA SER A 14 24.02 -1.55 1.51
C SER A 14 23.59 -0.97 2.87
N ASP A 15 22.29 -0.93 3.15
CA ASP A 15 21.76 -0.40 4.40
C ASP A 15 20.52 -1.20 4.85
N PRO A 16 20.74 -2.36 5.49
CA PRO A 16 19.66 -3.24 5.92
C PRO A 16 18.87 -2.72 7.13
N GLN A 17 19.30 -1.62 7.76
CA GLN A 17 18.62 -1.06 8.93
C GLN A 17 17.55 -0.03 8.56
N THR A 18 17.58 0.49 7.32
CA THR A 18 16.55 1.39 6.82
C THR A 18 15.17 0.73 6.93
N THR A 19 14.22 1.43 7.55
CA THR A 19 12.84 1.00 7.68
C THR A 19 11.96 1.56 6.56
N VAL A 20 10.76 0.99 6.39
CA VAL A 20 9.74 1.55 5.50
C VAL A 20 9.38 2.98 5.91
N ALA A 21 9.30 3.25 7.23
CA ALA A 21 8.96 4.57 7.75
C ALA A 21 10.01 5.61 7.35
N ASP A 22 11.30 5.28 7.45
CA ASP A 22 12.39 6.19 7.06
C ASP A 22 12.25 6.65 5.61
N LYS A 23 11.95 5.70 4.71
CA LYS A 23 11.84 5.98 3.27
C LYS A 23 10.56 6.72 2.88
N VAL A 24 9.47 6.46 3.60
CA VAL A 24 8.23 7.23 3.42
C VAL A 24 8.42 8.67 3.92
N ASN A 25 9.04 8.86 5.09
CA ASN A 25 9.34 10.18 5.62
C ASN A 25 10.33 10.96 4.75
N GLU A 26 11.37 10.30 4.22
CA GLU A 26 12.28 10.89 3.22
C GLU A 26 11.50 11.41 2.00
N LEU A 27 10.57 10.60 1.47
CA LEU A 27 9.74 10.99 0.33
C LEU A 27 8.83 12.20 0.65
N PHE A 28 8.19 12.21 1.82
CA PHE A 28 7.34 13.33 2.25
C PHE A 28 8.15 14.61 2.42
N CYS A 29 9.31 14.52 3.07
CA CYS A 29 10.24 15.63 3.25
C CYS A 29 10.68 16.20 1.89
N LEU A 30 11.08 15.35 0.95
CA LEU A 30 11.46 15.76 -0.41
C LEU A 30 10.32 16.50 -1.12
N PHE A 31 9.06 16.08 -0.95
CA PHE A 31 7.92 16.77 -1.55
C PHE A 31 7.60 18.10 -0.87
N ARG A 32 7.76 18.19 0.45
CA ARG A 32 7.58 19.42 1.21
C ARG A 32 8.62 20.47 0.85
N GLU A 33 9.88 20.07 0.66
CA GLU A 33 11.01 20.99 0.46
C GLU A 33 11.22 21.39 -1.01
N ASN A 34 11.00 20.47 -1.95
CA ASN A 34 11.34 20.71 -3.36
C ASN A 34 10.17 21.23 -4.20
N ARG A 35 9.00 21.46 -3.59
CA ARG A 35 7.82 22.00 -4.28
C ARG A 35 7.48 23.38 -3.73
N VAL A 36 7.09 24.29 -4.61
CA VAL A 36 6.62 25.64 -4.26
C VAL A 36 5.45 25.60 -3.28
N THR A 37 4.64 24.54 -3.36
CA THR A 37 3.58 24.23 -2.41
C THR A 37 3.64 22.75 -2.10
N ALA A 38 3.65 22.40 -0.82
CA ALA A 38 3.61 21.00 -0.38
C ALA A 38 2.35 20.33 -0.97
N PRO A 39 2.48 19.19 -1.66
CA PRO A 39 1.35 18.52 -2.28
C PRO A 39 0.45 17.85 -1.22
N PRO A 40 -0.86 17.67 -1.50
CA PRO A 40 -1.71 16.83 -0.67
C PRO A 40 -1.23 15.37 -0.72
N ILE A 41 -1.29 14.67 0.41
CA ILE A 41 -0.84 13.29 0.56
C ILE A 41 -2.04 12.35 0.46
N ALA A 42 -1.90 11.28 -0.33
CA ALA A 42 -2.86 10.19 -0.41
C ALA A 42 -2.14 8.85 -0.19
N ILE A 43 -2.53 8.12 0.84
CA ILE A 43 -1.98 6.81 1.20
C ILE A 43 -3.05 5.76 0.90
N ALA A 44 -2.71 4.77 0.09
CA ALA A 44 -3.52 3.57 -0.11
C ALA A 44 -2.70 2.37 0.37
N THR A 45 -3.16 1.69 1.41
CA THR A 45 -2.47 0.53 1.98
C THR A 45 -3.47 -0.55 2.36
N ALA A 46 -3.07 -1.82 2.21
CA ALA A 46 -3.87 -2.96 2.66
C ALA A 46 -4.04 -2.97 4.19
N TYR A 47 -3.03 -2.50 4.92
CA TYR A 47 -3.04 -2.49 6.39
C TYR A 47 -2.09 -1.41 6.92
N ILE A 48 -2.44 -0.83 8.06
CA ILE A 48 -1.54 -0.03 8.90
C ILE A 48 -1.93 -0.25 10.35
N ASN A 49 -0.95 -0.45 11.23
CA ASN A 49 -1.19 -0.48 12.67
C ASN A 49 -1.00 0.93 13.28
N PRO A 50 -1.55 1.21 14.47
CA PRO A 50 -1.40 2.51 15.10
C PRO A 50 0.05 2.95 15.33
N ALA A 51 0.93 2.01 15.72
CA ALA A 51 2.34 2.30 15.95
C ALA A 51 3.05 2.74 14.66
N GLY A 52 2.78 2.08 13.53
CA GLY A 52 3.34 2.42 12.22
C GLY A 52 2.81 3.74 11.68
N PHE A 53 1.54 4.07 11.95
CA PHE A 53 1.01 5.41 11.64
C PHE A 53 1.72 6.50 12.46
N ALA A 54 1.99 6.26 13.74
CA ALA A 54 2.69 7.22 14.60
C ALA A 54 4.10 7.56 14.08
N LEU A 55 4.77 6.64 13.39
CA LEU A 55 6.08 6.89 12.76
C LEU A 55 6.01 7.89 11.60
N LEU A 56 4.82 8.14 11.04
CA LEU A 56 4.60 9.04 9.92
C LEU A 56 3.88 10.34 10.35
N ALA A 57 3.41 10.40 11.59
CA ALA A 57 2.45 11.42 12.04
C ALA A 57 2.99 12.84 11.89
N ASP A 58 4.24 13.08 12.31
CA ASP A 58 4.84 14.41 12.29
C ASP A 58 4.89 15.00 10.87
N GLU A 59 5.33 14.24 9.86
CA GLU A 59 5.34 14.73 8.47
C GLU A 59 3.91 14.86 7.91
N LEU A 60 3.00 13.95 8.26
CA LEU A 60 1.59 14.03 7.83
C LEU A 60 0.86 15.24 8.41
N GLU A 61 1.21 15.70 9.62
CA GLU A 61 0.66 16.91 10.23
C GLU A 61 1.07 18.19 9.48
N THR A 62 2.22 18.19 8.82
CA THR A 62 2.67 19.32 7.98
C THR A 62 1.97 19.38 6.62
N ALA A 63 1.29 18.30 6.21
CA ALA A 63 0.66 18.22 4.90
C ALA A 63 -0.66 19.00 4.86
N PRO A 64 -0.98 19.69 3.75
CA PRO A 64 -2.19 20.50 3.65
C PRO A 64 -3.49 19.66 3.67
N ARG A 65 -3.40 18.40 3.26
CA ARG A 65 -4.50 17.43 3.29
C ARG A 65 -3.95 16.02 3.22
N VAL A 66 -4.45 15.15 4.10
CA VAL A 66 -4.15 13.71 4.10
C VAL A 66 -5.43 12.93 3.77
N ARG A 67 -5.31 11.97 2.85
CA ARG A 67 -6.34 10.96 2.56
C ARG A 67 -5.76 9.58 2.81
N LEU A 68 -6.44 8.76 3.59
CA LEU A 68 -6.04 7.39 3.89
C LEU A 68 -7.12 6.43 3.39
N LEU A 69 -6.75 5.56 2.44
CA LEU A 69 -7.54 4.43 2.00
C LEU A 69 -6.93 3.16 2.62
N LEU A 70 -7.72 2.51 3.48
CA LEU A 70 -7.35 1.26 4.11
C LEU A 70 -8.05 0.10 3.39
N GLY A 71 -7.28 -0.94 3.08
CA GLY A 71 -7.83 -2.21 2.66
C GLY A 71 -8.76 -2.74 3.74
N ALA A 72 -9.92 -3.26 3.33
CA ALA A 72 -10.75 -4.05 4.22
C ALA A 72 -10.11 -5.43 4.41
N GLU A 73 -10.15 -5.95 5.64
CA GLU A 73 -9.83 -7.36 5.88
C GLU A 73 -10.87 -8.23 5.13
N PRO A 74 -10.44 -9.19 4.30
CA PRO A 74 -11.37 -10.10 3.63
C PRO A 74 -12.00 -11.04 4.66
N ASP A 75 -13.31 -11.28 4.57
CA ASP A 75 -14.00 -12.29 5.39
C ASP A 75 -13.29 -13.64 5.30
N GLU A 76 -13.14 -14.34 6.44
CA GLU A 76 -12.38 -15.60 6.56
C GLU A 76 -12.78 -16.67 5.51
N ASP A 77 -14.06 -16.68 5.10
CA ASP A 77 -14.58 -17.59 4.08
C ASP A 77 -13.95 -17.35 2.69
N SER A 78 -13.57 -16.11 2.37
CA SER A 78 -12.87 -15.77 1.12
C SER A 78 -11.43 -16.28 1.13
N VAL A 79 -10.78 -16.32 2.29
CA VAL A 79 -9.38 -16.78 2.44
C VAL A 79 -9.30 -18.32 2.38
N ARG A 80 -10.30 -19.01 2.93
CA ARG A 80 -10.40 -20.48 2.82
C ARG A 80 -10.58 -20.95 1.39
N ALA A 81 -11.39 -20.26 0.59
CA ALA A 81 -11.61 -20.60 -0.83
C ALA A 81 -10.32 -20.56 -1.67
N ILE A 82 -9.37 -19.68 -1.33
CA ILE A 82 -8.10 -19.53 -2.06
C ILE A 82 -7.07 -20.58 -1.61
N THR A 83 -7.13 -21.01 -0.34
CA THR A 83 -6.17 -21.94 0.27
C THR A 83 -6.56 -23.41 0.11
N SER A 84 -7.84 -23.72 -0.05
CA SER A 84 -8.29 -25.03 -0.50
C SER A 84 -8.08 -25.16 -2.02
N GLY A 85 -6.86 -25.53 -2.42
CA GLY A 85 -6.52 -25.87 -3.80
C GLY A 85 -7.65 -26.64 -4.47
N ASP A 86 -8.32 -25.95 -5.38
CA ASP A 86 -9.63 -26.27 -5.91
C ASP A 86 -9.51 -27.40 -6.93
N ALA A 87 -9.64 -28.64 -6.47
CA ALA A 87 -9.74 -29.81 -7.35
C ALA A 87 -11.02 -29.81 -8.21
N ASP A 88 -11.97 -28.92 -7.92
CA ASP A 88 -13.28 -28.81 -8.60
C ASP A 88 -13.46 -27.46 -9.35
N GLN A 89 -12.39 -26.69 -9.53
CA GLN A 89 -12.46 -25.37 -10.18
C GLN A 89 -12.99 -25.46 -11.61
N ASP A 90 -12.50 -26.45 -12.35
CA ASP A 90 -12.87 -26.66 -13.75
C ASP A 90 -14.34 -27.12 -13.87
N ALA A 91 -14.79 -28.00 -12.97
CA ALA A 91 -16.17 -28.49 -12.97
C ALA A 91 -17.19 -27.37 -12.70
N ARG A 92 -16.89 -26.43 -11.79
CA ARG A 92 -17.76 -25.28 -11.52
C ARG A 92 -17.73 -24.25 -12.65
N ARG A 93 -16.58 -24.05 -13.29
CA ARG A 93 -16.47 -23.16 -14.45
C ARG A 93 -17.31 -23.68 -15.62
N ASP A 94 -17.22 -24.98 -15.91
CA ASP A 94 -17.97 -25.60 -17.00
C ASP A 94 -19.49 -25.61 -16.73
N ALA A 95 -19.90 -25.81 -15.47
CA ALA A 95 -21.31 -25.69 -15.08
C ALA A 95 -21.87 -24.27 -15.25
N ALA A 96 -21.10 -23.24 -14.88
CA ALA A 96 -21.52 -21.85 -15.03
C ALA A 96 -21.62 -21.39 -16.49
N ILE A 97 -20.83 -22.00 -17.39
CA ILE A 97 -20.89 -21.73 -18.83
C ILE A 97 -22.08 -22.46 -19.48
N ALA A 98 -22.50 -23.61 -18.95
CA ALA A 98 -23.64 -24.37 -19.47
C ALA A 98 -25.01 -23.79 -19.10
N ASP A 99 -25.10 -23.00 -18.03
CA ASP A 99 -26.32 -22.32 -17.57
C ASP A 99 -26.58 -20.97 -18.29
N HIS A 100 -25.75 -20.61 -19.29
CA HIS A 100 -25.89 -19.40 -20.11
C HIS A 100 -25.94 -19.70 -21.61
#